data_AF-A0A7Y3CGE9-F1
#
_entry.id   AF-A0A7Y3CGE9-F1
#
_cell.length_a   1.000
_cell.length_b   1.000
_cell.length_c   1.000
_cell.angle_alpha   90.00
_cell.angle_beta   90.00
_cell.angle_gamma   90.00
#
_symmetry.space_group_name_H-M   'P 1'
#
loop_
_entity.id
_entity.type
_entity.pdbx_description
1 polymer ?
#
loop_
_entity_poly.entity_id
_entity_poly.type
_entity_poly.pdbx_seq_one_letter_code
_entity_poly.pdbx_strand_id
1 'polypeptide(L)'
;MDRESIPIYPDFRMFHLEDRLLIQGFLDQYEPVSCEYSFFNNFCWQKEYDLSFSIYKERLLILDKKDNYFLMPLGKPLGPKMLAELSQNMKKLGKACDIAVVPHEYLMENPEIKKYYSTAPQKNSDEYIYSVKKLAELKGKKLQKKKNLVSQFKRKNPAFGVKKIQGKFINQSLGLAQNILSTRTGCVTSLQMEYAALKQALDIIESSRMDGVAIT
;
A
#
# COMPACT_ATOMS: atom_id res chain seq x y z
N MET A 1 16.69 -10.89 -21.48
CA MET A 1 15.65 -10.88 -20.44
C MET A 1 14.44 -10.23 -21.06
N ASP A 2 13.46 -11.03 -21.42
CA ASP A 2 12.22 -10.56 -22.03
C ASP A 2 11.57 -9.55 -21.08
N ARG A 3 11.27 -8.35 -21.59
CA ARG A 3 10.37 -7.44 -20.91
C ARG A 3 9.00 -8.12 -20.93
N GLU A 4 8.56 -8.68 -19.82
CA GLU A 4 7.19 -9.16 -19.73
C GLU A 4 6.24 -8.02 -20.12
N SER A 5 5.41 -8.27 -21.13
CA SER A 5 4.41 -7.32 -21.59
C SER A 5 3.54 -6.86 -20.42
N ILE A 6 3.04 -5.62 -20.50
CA ILE A 6 2.05 -5.11 -19.57
C ILE A 6 0.84 -6.06 -19.61
N PRO A 7 0.38 -6.61 -18.46
CA PRO A 7 -0.75 -7.53 -18.43
C PRO A 7 -2.03 -6.79 -18.84
N ILE A 8 -2.73 -7.33 -19.84
CA ILE A 8 -4.01 -6.81 -20.30
C ILE A 8 -5.09 -7.80 -19.87
N TYR A 9 -6.19 -7.28 -19.31
CA TYR A 9 -7.31 -8.10 -18.86
C TYR A 9 -7.79 -9.03 -20.00
N PRO A 10 -7.96 -10.35 -19.75
CA PRO A 10 -8.15 -10.99 -18.45
C PRO A 10 -6.87 -11.47 -17.72
N ASP A 11 -5.68 -11.21 -18.27
CA ASP A 11 -4.42 -11.68 -17.71
C ASP A 11 -3.93 -10.77 -16.58
N PHE A 12 -3.34 -11.38 -15.56
CA PHE A 12 -2.76 -10.70 -14.40
C PHE A 12 -1.37 -11.25 -14.13
N ARG A 13 -0.44 -10.38 -13.72
CA ARG A 13 0.87 -10.81 -13.21
C ARG A 13 1.29 -10.01 -12.00
N MET A 14 2.29 -10.54 -11.30
CA MET A 14 2.96 -9.89 -10.19
C MET A 14 3.64 -8.58 -10.63
N PHE A 15 3.95 -7.74 -9.65
CA PHE A 15 4.61 -6.45 -9.83
C PHE A 15 6.12 -6.63 -9.96
N HIS A 16 6.68 -6.02 -10.99
CA HIS A 16 8.12 -5.86 -11.19
C HIS A 16 8.53 -4.41 -10.96
N LEU A 17 9.80 -4.17 -10.64
CA LEU A 17 10.30 -2.81 -10.36
C LEU A 17 10.13 -1.88 -11.57
N GLU A 18 10.21 -2.43 -12.77
CA GLU A 18 10.03 -1.74 -14.04
C GLU A 18 8.61 -1.21 -14.23
N ASP A 19 7.61 -1.82 -13.57
CA ASP A 19 6.21 -1.38 -13.63
C ASP A 19 5.97 -0.07 -12.87
N ARG A 20 6.92 0.34 -12.03
CA ARG A 20 6.77 1.52 -11.16
C ARG A 20 6.31 2.76 -11.93
N LEU A 21 6.91 3.04 -13.09
CA LEU A 21 6.56 4.24 -13.87
C LEU A 21 5.14 4.17 -14.43
N LEU A 22 4.70 2.99 -14.87
CA LEU A 22 3.33 2.78 -15.34
C LEU A 22 2.32 3.00 -14.20
N ILE A 23 2.53 2.31 -13.08
CA ILE A 23 1.63 2.39 -11.93
C ILE A 23 1.60 3.81 -11.37
N GLN A 24 2.77 4.45 -11.21
CA GLN A 24 2.86 5.84 -10.76
C GLN A 24 2.09 6.81 -11.67
N GLY A 25 2.04 6.55 -12.99
CA GLY A 25 1.23 7.35 -13.91
C GLY A 25 -0.27 7.34 -13.56
N PHE A 26 -0.83 6.20 -13.15
CA PHE A 26 -2.19 6.14 -12.63
C PHE A 26 -2.34 6.85 -11.29
N LEU A 27 -1.37 6.67 -10.38
CA LEU A 27 -1.42 7.29 -9.05
C LEU A 27 -1.35 8.82 -9.13
N ASP A 28 -0.49 9.36 -9.99
CA ASP A 28 -0.33 10.81 -10.19
C ASP A 28 -1.56 11.41 -10.88
N GLN A 29 -2.21 10.67 -11.78
CA GLN A 29 -3.38 11.16 -12.51
C GLN A 29 -4.66 11.15 -11.67
N TYR A 30 -4.87 10.12 -10.85
CA TYR A 30 -6.13 9.89 -10.13
C TYR A 30 -6.04 10.13 -8.62
N GLU A 31 -4.82 10.36 -8.10
CA GLU A 31 -4.53 10.73 -6.70
C GLU A 31 -5.32 9.91 -5.67
N PRO A 32 -5.29 8.57 -5.72
CA PRO A 32 -6.01 7.76 -4.75
C PRO A 32 -5.46 8.00 -3.34
N VAL A 33 -6.36 8.08 -2.36
CA VAL A 33 -6.00 8.39 -0.98
C VAL A 33 -5.46 7.18 -0.22
N SER A 34 -5.96 5.98 -0.55
CA SER A 34 -5.65 4.74 0.16
C SER A 34 -4.22 4.25 -0.10
N CYS A 35 -3.55 3.81 0.96
CA CYS A 35 -2.22 3.22 0.90
C CYS A 35 -2.19 1.90 0.10
N GLU A 36 -3.33 1.25 -0.10
CA GLU A 36 -3.46 0.02 -0.91
C GLU A 36 -3.09 0.25 -2.39
N TYR A 37 -3.15 1.48 -2.88
CA TYR A 37 -2.68 1.82 -4.24
C TYR A 37 -1.18 2.11 -4.33
N SER A 38 -0.46 2.18 -3.20
CA SER A 38 0.98 2.45 -3.23
C SER A 38 1.72 1.35 -3.99
N PHE A 39 2.50 1.72 -5.02
CA PHE A 39 3.30 0.77 -5.79
C PHE A 39 4.22 -0.06 -4.89
N PHE A 40 4.92 0.58 -3.96
CA PHE A 40 5.84 -0.13 -3.07
C PHE A 40 5.11 -1.00 -2.05
N ASN A 41 3.90 -0.63 -1.63
CA ASN A 41 3.08 -1.52 -0.79
C ASN A 41 2.75 -2.79 -1.57
N ASN A 42 2.18 -2.64 -2.77
CA ASN A 42 1.87 -3.76 -3.65
C ASN A 42 3.11 -4.63 -3.94
N PHE A 43 4.23 -4.01 -4.32
CA PHE A 43 5.47 -4.73 -4.64
C PHE A 43 6.07 -5.48 -3.44
N CYS A 44 6.05 -4.91 -2.23
CA CYS A 44 6.67 -5.55 -1.07
C CYS A 44 5.76 -6.63 -0.47
N TRP A 45 4.45 -6.47 -0.56
CA TRP A 45 3.47 -7.39 0.02
C TRP A 45 2.93 -8.42 -0.98
N GLN A 46 3.26 -8.33 -2.27
CA GLN A 46 2.69 -9.19 -3.32
C GLN A 46 2.82 -10.69 -3.09
N LYS A 47 3.91 -11.18 -2.49
CA LYS A 47 4.04 -12.62 -2.21
C LYS A 47 3.11 -13.06 -1.09
N GLU A 48 2.92 -12.19 -0.11
CA GLU A 48 2.15 -12.48 1.09
C GLU A 48 0.65 -12.46 0.86
N TYR A 49 0.19 -11.68 -0.14
CA TYR A 49 -1.22 -11.55 -0.51
C TYR A 49 -1.53 -12.05 -1.93
N ASP A 50 -0.54 -12.62 -2.63
CA ASP A 50 -0.63 -12.98 -4.05
C ASP A 50 -1.20 -11.82 -4.89
N LEU A 51 -0.62 -10.63 -4.66
CA LEU A 51 -1.03 -9.40 -5.34
C LEU A 51 -0.56 -9.44 -6.79
N SER A 52 -1.47 -9.07 -7.67
CA SER A 52 -1.20 -8.97 -9.10
C SER A 52 -1.98 -7.83 -9.72
N PHE A 53 -1.55 -7.34 -10.87
CA PHE A 53 -2.23 -6.27 -11.58
C PHE A 53 -2.52 -6.61 -13.03
N SER A 54 -3.44 -5.83 -13.61
CA SER A 54 -3.86 -5.89 -15.01
C SER A 54 -4.35 -4.52 -15.48
N ILE A 55 -4.28 -4.25 -16.78
CA ILE A 55 -4.89 -3.06 -17.39
C ILE A 55 -6.21 -3.45 -18.05
N TYR A 56 -7.29 -2.77 -17.66
CA TYR A 56 -8.64 -2.95 -18.19
C TYR A 56 -9.21 -1.63 -18.66
N LYS A 57 -9.36 -1.45 -19.98
CA LYS A 57 -9.95 -0.24 -20.59
C LYS A 57 -9.39 1.05 -19.96
N GLU A 58 -8.06 1.20 -19.98
CA GLU A 58 -7.34 2.35 -19.41
C GLU A 58 -7.52 2.53 -17.89
N ARG A 59 -7.76 1.43 -17.16
CA ARG A 59 -7.82 1.40 -15.70
C ARG A 59 -6.83 0.38 -15.17
N LEU A 60 -6.22 0.71 -14.05
CA LEU A 60 -5.42 -0.21 -13.27
C LEU A 60 -6.33 -1.08 -12.40
N LEU A 61 -6.25 -2.38 -12.60
CA LEU A 61 -6.84 -3.38 -11.71
C LEU A 61 -5.74 -3.94 -10.81
N ILE A 62 -6.00 -3.99 -9.51
CA ILE A 62 -5.13 -4.66 -8.52
C ILE A 62 -5.97 -5.75 -7.87
N LEU A 63 -5.48 -6.98 -7.92
CA LEU A 63 -6.13 -8.18 -7.42
C LEU A 63 -5.38 -8.69 -6.21
N ASP A 64 -6.08 -8.84 -5.09
CA ASP A 64 -5.64 -9.59 -3.92
C ASP A 64 -6.28 -10.97 -3.97
N LYS A 65 -5.49 -11.98 -4.36
CA LYS A 65 -6.02 -13.35 -4.48
C LYS A 65 -6.16 -14.04 -3.14
N LYS A 66 -5.35 -13.67 -2.15
CA LYS A 66 -5.38 -14.29 -0.82
C LYS A 66 -6.65 -13.90 -0.07
N ASP A 67 -6.97 -12.61 -0.06
CA ASP A 67 -8.16 -12.09 0.61
C ASP A 67 -9.39 -12.03 -0.33
N ASN A 68 -9.20 -12.43 -1.59
CA ASN A 68 -10.24 -12.68 -2.58
C ASN A 68 -11.12 -11.45 -2.90
N TYR A 69 -10.47 -10.31 -3.14
CA TYR A 69 -11.09 -9.10 -3.68
C TYR A 69 -10.18 -8.45 -4.73
N PHE A 70 -10.73 -7.52 -5.51
CA PHE A 70 -9.91 -6.56 -6.27
C PHE A 70 -10.19 -5.15 -5.76
N LEU A 71 -9.18 -4.29 -5.81
CA LEU A 71 -9.36 -2.89 -5.45
C LEU A 71 -10.31 -2.23 -6.46
N MET A 72 -11.04 -1.20 -6.03
CA MET A 72 -11.82 -0.36 -6.93
C MET A 72 -10.96 0.04 -8.16
N PRO A 73 -11.38 -0.24 -9.40
CA PRO A 73 -10.56 0.02 -10.58
C PRO A 73 -10.08 1.47 -10.65
N LEU A 74 -8.77 1.67 -10.62
CA LEU A 74 -8.18 3.01 -10.62
C LEU A 74 -8.13 3.55 -12.04
N GLY A 75 -8.96 4.54 -12.31
CA GLY A 75 -9.03 5.27 -13.56
C GLY A 75 -10.32 6.07 -13.65
N LYS A 76 -10.75 6.43 -14.86
CA LYS A 76 -12.07 7.06 -15.05
C LYS A 76 -13.15 6.17 -14.39
N PRO A 77 -14.03 6.68 -13.52
CA PRO A 77 -15.00 5.84 -12.81
C PRO A 77 -15.82 4.95 -13.76
N LEU A 78 -16.04 3.70 -13.35
CA LEU A 78 -16.98 2.79 -14.02
C LEU A 78 -18.36 3.03 -13.43
N GLY A 79 -19.41 3.08 -14.26
CA GLY A 79 -20.78 3.05 -13.74
C GLY A 79 -21.09 1.69 -13.08
N PRO A 80 -22.03 1.61 -12.14
CA PRO A 80 -22.34 0.39 -11.38
C PRO A 80 -22.58 -0.86 -12.21
N LYS A 81 -23.30 -0.73 -13.33
CA LYS A 81 -23.57 -1.86 -14.23
C LYS A 81 -22.27 -2.42 -14.84
N MET A 82 -21.38 -1.56 -15.33
CA MET A 82 -20.11 -1.98 -15.91
C MET A 82 -19.18 -2.60 -14.86
N LEU A 83 -19.21 -2.05 -13.64
CA LEU A 83 -18.47 -2.61 -12.52
C LEU A 83 -18.98 -4.02 -12.16
N ALA A 84 -20.31 -4.19 -12.10
CA ALA A 84 -20.96 -5.48 -11.90
C ALA A 84 -20.62 -6.51 -12.99
N GLU A 85 -20.62 -6.09 -14.26
CA GLU A 85 -20.21 -6.92 -15.39
C GLU A 85 -18.74 -7.36 -15.25
N LEU A 86 -17.84 -6.46 -14.82
CA LEU A 86 -16.44 -6.79 -14.55
C LEU A 86 -16.33 -7.83 -13.41
N SER A 87 -16.98 -7.61 -12.26
CA SER A 87 -17.02 -8.58 -11.15
C SER A 87 -17.55 -9.94 -11.57
N GLN A 88 -18.62 -9.98 -12.38
CA GLN A 88 -19.18 -11.23 -12.89
C GLN A 88 -18.20 -11.96 -13.83
N ASN A 89 -17.50 -11.23 -14.69
CA ASN A 89 -16.50 -11.82 -15.57
C ASN A 89 -15.28 -12.33 -14.78
N MET A 90 -14.81 -11.59 -13.77
CA MET A 90 -13.79 -12.07 -12.84
C MET A 90 -14.22 -13.38 -12.16
N LYS A 91 -15.47 -13.45 -11.69
CA LYS A 91 -16.04 -14.67 -11.09
C LYS A 91 -16.03 -15.85 -12.06
N LYS A 92 -16.41 -15.65 -13.32
CA LYS A 92 -16.39 -16.69 -14.37
C LYS A 92 -14.98 -17.20 -14.66
N LEU A 93 -13.97 -16.34 -14.48
CA LEU A 93 -12.54 -16.69 -14.60
C LEU A 93 -11.96 -17.33 -13.33
N GLY A 94 -12.80 -17.61 -12.32
CA GLY A 94 -12.34 -18.15 -11.03
C GLY A 94 -11.53 -17.17 -10.19
N LYS A 95 -11.68 -15.86 -10.45
CA LYS A 95 -11.01 -14.78 -9.70
C LYS A 95 -12.00 -14.11 -8.74
N ALA A 96 -11.45 -13.27 -7.86
CA ALA A 96 -12.22 -12.46 -6.93
C ALA A 96 -13.29 -11.61 -7.62
N CYS A 97 -14.49 -11.55 -7.03
CA CYS A 97 -15.60 -10.74 -7.55
C CYS A 97 -15.98 -9.57 -6.62
N ASP A 98 -15.48 -9.57 -5.39
CA ASP A 98 -15.72 -8.54 -4.40
C ASP A 98 -14.76 -7.37 -4.61
N ILE A 99 -15.20 -6.18 -4.21
CA ILE A 99 -14.47 -4.92 -4.44
C ILE A 99 -14.15 -4.28 -3.11
N ALA A 100 -12.86 -4.03 -2.88
CA ALA A 100 -12.37 -3.30 -1.71
C ALA A 100 -12.00 -1.86 -2.06
N VAL A 101 -11.82 -1.03 -1.02
CA VAL A 101 -11.36 0.37 -1.15
C VAL A 101 -12.28 1.18 -2.07
N VAL A 102 -13.60 0.99 -1.93
CA VAL A 102 -14.61 1.77 -2.65
C VAL A 102 -14.73 3.15 -2.01
N PRO A 103 -14.43 4.25 -2.72
CA PRO A 103 -14.56 5.60 -2.18
C PRO A 103 -15.99 5.90 -1.74
N HIS A 104 -16.15 6.64 -0.64
CA HIS A 104 -17.47 7.01 -0.14
C HIS A 104 -18.24 7.85 -1.16
N GLU A 105 -17.54 8.74 -1.85
CA GLU A 105 -18.05 9.61 -2.91
C GLU A 105 -18.64 8.79 -4.05
N TYR A 106 -17.99 7.69 -4.45
CA TYR A 106 -18.51 6.80 -5.48
C TYR A 106 -19.88 6.22 -5.11
N LEU A 107 -20.05 5.80 -3.84
CA LEU A 107 -21.32 5.28 -3.34
C LEU A 107 -22.43 6.35 -3.29
N MET A 108 -22.05 7.60 -3.01
CA MET A 108 -22.97 8.75 -2.98
C MET A 108 -23.42 9.16 -4.39
N GLU A 109 -22.51 9.15 -5.35
CA GLU A 109 -22.78 9.50 -6.74
C GLU A 109 -23.53 8.40 -7.50
N ASN A 110 -23.43 7.15 -7.06
CA ASN A 110 -23.98 5.97 -7.76
C ASN A 110 -24.89 5.12 -6.85
N PRO A 111 -26.02 5.65 -6.36
CA PRO A 111 -26.90 4.95 -5.42
C PRO A 111 -27.48 3.64 -5.99
N GLU A 112 -27.55 3.49 -7.31
CA GLU A 112 -27.98 2.28 -8.00
C GLU A 112 -27.00 1.11 -7.87
N ILE A 113 -25.80 1.32 -7.32
CA ILE A 113 -24.85 0.24 -6.98
C ILE A 113 -25.49 -0.82 -6.09
N LYS A 114 -26.48 -0.44 -5.27
CA LYS A 114 -27.27 -1.33 -4.40
C LYS A 114 -28.09 -2.37 -5.16
N LYS A 115 -28.32 -2.19 -6.46
CA LYS A 115 -28.96 -3.20 -7.33
C LYS A 115 -28.04 -4.39 -7.63
N TYR A 116 -26.73 -4.18 -7.50
CA TYR A 116 -25.69 -5.14 -7.90
C TYR A 116 -24.88 -5.67 -6.72
N TYR A 117 -24.67 -4.84 -5.68
CA TYR A 117 -23.82 -5.16 -4.53
C TYR A 117 -24.51 -4.87 -3.20
N SER A 118 -24.18 -5.65 -2.18
CA SER A 118 -24.28 -5.22 -0.79
C SER A 118 -22.99 -4.50 -0.38
N THR A 119 -23.09 -3.44 0.40
CA THR A 119 -21.95 -2.65 0.87
C THR A 119 -21.83 -2.75 2.38
N ALA A 120 -20.63 -2.97 2.90
CA ALA A 120 -20.36 -3.00 4.34
C ALA A 120 -19.02 -2.32 4.63
N PRO A 121 -18.89 -1.60 5.77
CA PRO A 121 -17.59 -1.10 6.20
C PRO A 121 -16.71 -2.28 6.65
N GLN A 122 -15.44 -2.24 6.28
CA GLN A 122 -14.46 -3.23 6.73
C GLN A 122 -13.88 -2.78 8.07
N LYS A 123 -14.16 -3.53 9.14
CA LYS A 123 -13.66 -3.23 10.48
C LYS A 123 -12.14 -3.31 10.53
N ASN A 124 -11.52 -2.41 11.31
CA ASN A 124 -10.07 -2.37 11.52
C ASN A 124 -9.23 -2.14 10.25
N SER A 125 -9.83 -1.55 9.21
CA SER A 125 -9.14 -1.18 7.96
C SER A 125 -9.03 0.34 7.77
N ASP A 126 -9.34 1.12 8.81
CA ASP A 126 -9.29 2.58 8.74
C ASP A 126 -7.85 3.07 8.55
N GLU A 127 -7.65 3.90 7.54
CA GLU A 127 -6.37 4.53 7.25
C GLU A 127 -6.24 5.90 7.93
N TYR A 128 -5.07 6.14 8.52
CA TYR A 128 -4.79 7.39 9.21
C TYR A 128 -4.09 8.39 8.28
N ILE A 129 -4.85 9.39 7.84
CA ILE A 129 -4.34 10.44 6.95
C ILE A 129 -3.92 11.66 7.77
N TYR A 130 -2.66 12.07 7.61
CA TYR A 130 -2.09 13.23 8.30
C TYR A 130 -1.51 14.25 7.33
N SER A 131 -1.61 15.53 7.70
CA SER A 131 -0.91 16.59 6.98
C SER A 131 0.60 16.50 7.21
N VAL A 132 1.37 16.40 6.12
CA VAL A 132 2.84 16.42 6.14
C VAL A 132 3.37 17.63 6.90
N LYS A 133 2.85 18.83 6.61
CA LYS A 133 3.24 20.07 7.30
C LYS A 133 3.03 19.99 8.81
N LYS A 134 1.89 19.43 9.26
CA LYS A 134 1.61 19.28 10.70
C LYS A 134 2.56 18.27 11.36
N LEU A 135 2.87 17.15 10.70
CA LEU A 135 3.81 16.15 11.23
C LEU A 135 5.24 16.68 11.28
N ALA A 136 5.66 17.46 10.29
CA ALA A 136 7.00 18.04 10.23
C ALA A 136 7.18 19.17 11.25
N GLU A 137 6.22 20.08 11.37
CA GLU A 137 6.34 21.26 12.23
C GLU A 137 5.93 21.02 13.70
N LEU A 138 5.07 20.04 13.94
CA LEU A 138 4.47 19.72 15.24
C LEU A 138 3.87 20.95 15.96
N LYS A 139 3.33 21.91 15.19
CA LYS A 139 2.76 23.15 15.72
C LYS A 139 1.32 22.97 16.20
N GLY A 140 0.95 23.80 17.18
CA GLY A 140 -0.40 23.91 17.71
C GLY A 140 -0.64 23.10 18.99
N LYS A 141 -1.66 23.52 19.75
CA LYS A 141 -1.97 22.99 21.09
C LYS A 141 -2.13 21.47 21.13
N LYS A 142 -2.73 20.86 20.10
CA LYS A 142 -2.95 19.41 20.00
C LYS A 142 -1.64 18.61 19.84
N LEU A 143 -0.61 19.19 19.20
CA LEU A 143 0.68 18.51 18.92
C LEU A 143 1.76 18.83 19.96
N GLN A 144 1.48 19.73 20.90
CA GLN A 144 2.43 20.16 21.93
C GLN A 144 3.03 18.99 22.72
N LYS A 145 2.21 17.98 23.08
CA LYS A 145 2.70 16.79 23.78
C LYS A 145 3.72 16.00 22.94
N LYS A 146 3.50 15.86 21.64
CA LYS A 146 4.43 15.18 20.73
C LYS A 146 5.72 15.99 20.54
N LYS A 147 5.61 17.31 20.41
CA LYS A 147 6.78 18.22 20.38
C LYS A 147 7.62 18.11 21.67
N ASN A 148 6.97 17.97 22.83
CA ASN A 148 7.65 17.78 24.11
C ASN A 148 8.41 16.44 24.16
N LEU A 149 7.84 15.35 23.64
CA LEU A 149 8.52 14.05 23.53
C LEU A 149 9.77 14.14 22.64
N VAL A 150 9.67 14.79 21.47
CA VAL A 150 10.83 15.01 20.59
C VAL A 150 11.90 15.83 21.31
N SER A 151 11.51 16.89 22.01
CA SER A 151 12.45 17.73 22.77
C SER A 151 13.12 16.95 23.92
N GLN A 152 12.37 16.07 24.60
CA GLN A 152 12.90 15.20 25.64
C GLN A 152 13.90 14.19 25.05
N PHE A 153 13.58 13.57 23.91
CA PHE A 153 14.48 12.65 23.22
C PHE A 153 15.81 13.34 22.86
N LYS A 154 15.76 14.54 22.27
CA LYS A 154 16.96 15.32 21.91
C LYS A 154 17.84 15.66 23.11
N ARG A 155 17.23 16.02 24.26
CA ARG A 155 17.99 16.29 25.49
C ARG A 155 18.64 15.04 26.08
N LYS A 156 17.95 13.89 26.03
CA LYS A 156 18.45 12.62 26.57
C LYS A 156 19.52 11.98 25.69
N ASN A 157 19.52 12.27 24.39
CA ASN A 157 20.42 11.67 23.41
C ASN A 157 21.12 12.77 22.61
N PRO A 158 21.99 13.60 23.21
CA PRO A 158 22.56 14.77 22.53
C PRO A 158 23.44 14.40 21.32
N ALA A 159 23.97 13.17 21.28
CA ALA A 159 24.80 12.66 20.20
C ALA A 159 24.00 12.00 19.05
N PHE A 160 22.66 12.03 19.08
CA PHE A 160 21.85 11.36 18.06
C PHE A 160 22.11 11.94 16.66
N GLY A 161 22.08 11.06 15.66
CA GLY A 161 22.11 11.41 14.25
C GLY A 161 20.83 10.98 13.54
N VAL A 162 20.53 11.64 12.43
CA VAL A 162 19.54 11.18 11.45
C VAL A 162 20.29 10.94 10.15
N LYS A 163 20.25 9.72 9.63
CA LYS A 163 20.94 9.30 8.40
C LYS A 163 19.93 8.65 7.46
N LYS A 164 20.17 8.74 6.15
CA LYS A 164 19.41 7.93 5.19
C LYS A 164 19.72 6.45 5.42
N ILE A 165 18.75 5.58 5.21
CA ILE A 165 18.96 4.13 5.22
C ILE A 165 19.69 3.75 3.94
N GLN A 166 21.02 3.65 4.03
CA GLN A 166 21.93 3.30 2.95
C GLN A 166 23.16 2.56 3.52
N GLY A 167 23.83 1.77 2.70
CA GLY A 167 25.00 0.98 3.08
C GLY A 167 24.79 0.19 4.36
N LYS A 168 25.63 0.42 5.37
CA LYS A 168 25.55 -0.32 6.66
C LYS A 168 24.21 -0.17 7.38
N PHE A 169 23.47 0.93 7.16
CA PHE A 169 22.20 1.16 7.85
C PHE A 169 21.10 0.21 7.38
N ILE A 170 21.20 -0.36 6.18
CA ILE A 170 20.26 -1.38 5.67
C ILE A 170 20.31 -2.61 6.58
N ASN A 171 21.51 -3.16 6.79
CA ASN A 171 21.72 -4.34 7.63
C ASN A 171 21.40 -4.06 9.12
N GLN A 172 21.69 -2.85 9.60
CA GLN A 172 21.33 -2.47 10.98
C GLN A 172 19.82 -2.35 11.17
N SER A 173 19.09 -1.79 10.20
CA SER A 173 17.61 -1.74 10.21
C SER A 173 17.00 -3.14 10.17
N LEU A 174 17.53 -4.05 9.34
CA LEU A 174 17.11 -5.45 9.32
C LEU A 174 17.39 -6.14 10.66
N GLY A 175 18.56 -5.91 11.27
CA GLY A 175 18.89 -6.44 12.58
C GLY A 175 17.94 -5.97 13.68
N LEU A 176 17.54 -4.69 13.64
CA LEU A 176 16.53 -4.16 14.56
C LEU A 176 15.17 -4.84 14.36
N ALA A 177 14.71 -4.99 13.11
CA ALA A 177 13.44 -5.64 12.81
C ALA A 177 13.44 -7.11 13.24
N GLN A 178 14.54 -7.83 12.99
CA GLN A 178 14.71 -9.23 13.40
C GLN A 178 14.69 -9.38 14.92
N ASN A 179 15.31 -8.46 15.67
CA ASN A 179 15.28 -8.45 17.13
C ASN A 179 13.83 -8.24 17.65
N ILE A 180 13.10 -7.27 17.09
CA ILE A 180 11.70 -7.04 17.43
C ILE A 180 10.87 -8.31 17.18
N LEU A 181 11.07 -8.98 16.04
CA LEU A 181 10.37 -10.22 15.72
C LEU A 181 10.69 -11.33 16.73
N SER A 182 11.96 -11.49 17.13
CA SER A 182 12.37 -12.53 18.08
C SER A 182 11.91 -12.30 19.53
N THR A 183 11.65 -11.05 19.91
CA THR A 183 11.35 -10.68 21.30
C THR A 183 9.85 -10.54 21.58
N ARG A 184 8.99 -10.55 20.55
CA ARG A 184 7.54 -10.44 20.72
C ARG A 184 6.88 -11.81 20.81
N THR A 185 6.11 -12.00 21.88
CA THR A 185 5.24 -13.15 22.09
C THR A 185 3.81 -12.79 21.68
N GLY A 186 3.37 -13.25 20.50
CA GLY A 186 2.04 -12.98 19.93
C GLY A 186 2.10 -12.25 18.58
N CYS A 187 1.11 -12.52 17.71
CA CYS A 187 1.07 -12.03 16.32
C CYS A 187 2.30 -12.42 15.47
N VAL A 188 2.87 -13.59 15.73
CA VAL A 188 4.11 -14.06 15.07
C VAL A 188 3.97 -14.08 13.54
N THR A 189 2.83 -14.54 13.03
CA THR A 189 2.60 -14.62 11.58
C THR A 189 2.53 -13.25 10.91
N SER A 190 1.78 -12.29 11.46
CA SER A 190 1.70 -10.96 10.84
C SER A 190 3.02 -10.20 10.93
N LEU A 191 3.77 -10.36 12.03
CA LEU A 191 5.11 -9.79 12.16
C LEU A 191 6.13 -10.46 11.23
N GLN A 192 5.98 -11.76 10.93
CA GLN A 192 6.79 -12.46 9.93
C GLN A 192 6.51 -11.92 8.52
N MET A 193 5.24 -11.72 8.17
CA MET A 193 4.85 -11.12 6.89
C MET A 193 5.38 -9.69 6.78
N GLU A 194 5.24 -8.88 7.83
CA GLU A 194 5.78 -7.52 7.88
C GLU A 194 7.31 -7.52 7.72
N TYR A 195 8.01 -8.43 8.40
CA TYR A 195 9.46 -8.59 8.24
C TYR A 195 9.84 -8.96 6.79
N ALA A 196 9.10 -9.85 6.14
CA ALA A 196 9.34 -10.23 4.75
C ALA A 196 9.12 -9.05 3.78
N ALA A 197 8.06 -8.26 3.98
CA ALA A 197 7.79 -7.07 3.20
C ALA A 197 8.86 -5.98 3.43
N LEU A 198 9.23 -5.73 4.70
CA LEU A 198 10.30 -4.80 5.07
C LEU A 198 11.64 -5.22 4.45
N LYS A 199 11.95 -6.52 4.46
CA LYS A 199 13.18 -7.03 3.86
C LYS A 199 13.20 -6.76 2.37
N GLN A 200 12.11 -7.02 1.66
CA GLN A 200 12.00 -6.70 0.24
C GLN A 200 12.20 -5.21 -0.03
N ALA A 201 11.58 -4.34 0.78
CA ALA A 201 11.75 -2.89 0.68
C ALA A 201 13.22 -2.45 0.86
N LEU A 202 13.89 -3.01 1.88
CA LEU A 202 15.29 -2.70 2.20
C LEU A 202 16.29 -3.28 1.19
N ASP A 203 16.00 -4.43 0.60
CA ASP A 203 16.83 -5.05 -0.45
C ASP A 203 16.90 -4.16 -1.72
N ILE A 204 15.85 -3.35 -1.97
CA ILE A 204 15.75 -2.48 -3.16
C ILE A 204 15.91 -0.98 -2.83
N ILE A 205 16.12 -0.59 -1.57
CA ILE A 205 15.99 0.81 -1.16
C ILE A 205 16.98 1.73 -1.89
N GLU A 206 18.18 1.24 -2.22
CA GLU A 206 19.21 2.02 -2.92
C GLU A 206 19.01 2.06 -4.44
N SER A 207 18.40 1.03 -5.02
CA SER A 207 18.15 0.92 -6.46
C SER A 207 16.78 1.44 -6.88
N SER A 208 15.90 1.68 -5.91
CA SER A 208 14.55 2.22 -6.12
C SER A 208 14.47 3.70 -5.75
N ARG A 209 13.28 4.30 -5.91
CA ARG A 209 13.00 5.67 -5.42
C ARG A 209 12.45 5.70 -4.00
N MET A 210 12.63 4.62 -3.23
CA MET A 210 12.20 4.57 -1.84
C MET A 210 13.20 5.37 -0.97
N ASP A 211 12.70 6.10 0.01
CA ASP A 211 13.51 6.82 0.99
C ASP A 211 13.17 6.30 2.40
N GLY A 212 14.17 6.32 3.28
CA GLY A 212 14.04 5.94 4.67
C GLY A 212 15.11 6.59 5.52
N VAL A 213 14.85 6.72 6.83
CA VAL A 213 15.81 7.31 7.78
C VAL A 213 16.10 6.39 8.95
N ALA A 214 17.37 6.31 9.35
CA ALA A 214 17.83 5.69 10.57
C ALA A 214 18.15 6.77 11.61
N ILE A 215 17.75 6.50 12.86
CA ILE A 215 18.17 7.29 14.02
C ILE A 215 19.35 6.55 14.64
N THR A 216 20.50 7.22 14.74
CA THR A 216 21.79 6.63 15.15
C THR A 216 22.31 7.24 16.43
#